data_AF-A0A1L7XWU6-F1
#
_entry.id   AF-A0A1L7XWU6-F1
#
_cell.length_a   1.000
_cell.length_b   1.000
_cell.length_c   1.000
_cell.angle_alpha   90.00
_cell.angle_beta   90.00
_cell.angle_gamma   90.00
#
_symmetry.space_group_name_H-M   'P 1'
#
loop_
_entity.id
_entity.type
_entity.pdbx_description
1 polymer ?
#
loop_
_entity_poly.entity_id
_entity_poly.type
_entity_poly.pdbx_seq_one_letter_code
_entity_poly.pdbx_strand_id
1 'polypeptide(L)'
;MNEEYFDIVICGCGPTGASLSANLSRLGIRHLVLEREDSITSDPRGIALDEDGIRIVQGVGKYEQLFTDVGKAMGMFRFIDGGRGLHVNPFLQIDNNTIAGGTGHVGFMSHKQPQLEKHSRDAMDKKYGELRGGATMTKVSEDDENVHVTYQIADAKMHRIRAKFLVGADGKTGFVRKNYLEAKGVLMEKSLKFQYEAVWVALNWYLALPTPKTHPEFPPWNLGYSPEEVYGLFFPRDFDFVSSRPLRINDLVRMVSGPFS
;
A
#
# COMPACT_ATOMS: atom_id res chain seq x y z
N MET A 1 -1.02 8.65 -38.78
CA MET A 1 -0.68 9.16 -37.43
C MET A 1 0.35 8.22 -36.85
N ASN A 2 1.54 8.72 -36.50
CA ASN A 2 2.54 7.89 -35.86
C ASN A 2 2.06 7.56 -34.45
N GLU A 3 1.83 6.28 -34.20
CA GLU A 3 1.53 5.74 -32.88
C GLU A 3 2.73 5.98 -31.95
N GLU A 4 2.48 6.51 -30.75
CA GLU A 4 3.56 6.73 -29.78
C GLU A 4 4.22 5.39 -29.41
N TYR A 5 5.54 5.42 -29.24
CA TYR A 5 6.33 4.23 -28.92
C TYR A 5 7.02 4.37 -27.56
N PHE A 6 6.94 3.30 -26.77
CA PHE A 6 7.64 3.11 -25.50
C PHE A 6 8.35 1.75 -25.50
N ASP A 7 9.37 1.55 -24.69
CA ASP A 7 9.96 0.19 -24.57
C ASP A 7 9.05 -0.71 -23.72
N ILE A 8 8.44 -0.15 -22.67
CA ILE A 8 7.54 -0.87 -21.76
C ILE A 8 6.27 -0.04 -21.51
N VAL A 9 5.11 -0.69 -21.55
CA VAL A 9 3.86 -0.14 -21.01
C VAL A 9 3.41 -0.94 -19.79
N ILE A 10 3.01 -0.24 -18.73
CA ILE A 10 2.57 -0.81 -17.46
C ILE A 10 1.09 -0.45 -17.27
N CYS A 11 0.24 -1.45 -17.03
CA CYS A 11 -1.15 -1.25 -16.66
C CYS A 11 -1.28 -1.24 -15.13
N GLY A 12 -1.62 -0.10 -14.53
CA GLY A 12 -1.74 0.08 -13.09
C GLY A 12 -0.51 0.74 -12.45
N CYS A 13 -0.76 1.71 -11.57
CA CYS A 13 0.23 2.45 -10.79
C CYS A 13 -0.02 2.30 -9.27
N GLY A 14 -0.54 1.16 -8.85
CA GLY A 14 -0.50 0.73 -7.45
C GLY A 14 0.95 0.41 -7.00
N PRO A 15 1.15 -0.16 -5.80
CA PRO A 15 2.49 -0.36 -5.24
C PRO A 15 3.44 -1.12 -6.18
N THR A 16 2.97 -2.19 -6.82
CA THR A 16 3.74 -2.98 -7.79
C THR A 16 4.14 -2.16 -9.02
N GLY A 17 3.18 -1.47 -9.65
CA GLY A 17 3.44 -0.70 -10.87
C GLY A 17 4.32 0.53 -10.63
N ALA A 18 4.09 1.24 -9.52
CA ALA A 18 4.91 2.38 -9.11
C ALA A 18 6.35 1.95 -8.79
N SER A 19 6.53 0.82 -8.09
CA SER A 19 7.87 0.29 -7.79
C SER A 19 8.62 -0.14 -9.05
N LEU A 20 7.94 -0.82 -9.98
CA LEU A 20 8.52 -1.19 -11.27
C LEU A 20 8.94 0.05 -12.06
N SER A 21 8.04 1.03 -12.19
CA SER A 21 8.30 2.28 -12.90
C SER A 21 9.51 3.03 -12.36
N ALA A 22 9.61 3.17 -11.03
CA ALA A 22 10.77 3.79 -10.39
C ALA A 22 12.09 3.05 -10.68
N ASN A 23 12.08 1.71 -10.69
CA ASN A 23 13.26 0.92 -11.06
C ASN A 23 13.62 1.06 -12.55
N LEU A 24 12.65 1.02 -13.45
CA LEU A 24 12.88 1.22 -14.89
C LEU A 24 13.45 2.61 -15.18
N SER A 25 12.96 3.65 -14.50
CA SER A 25 13.51 5.00 -14.56
C SER A 25 14.99 5.05 -14.18
N ARG A 26 15.39 4.36 -13.11
CA ARG A 26 16.80 4.28 -12.68
C ARG A 26 17.69 3.57 -13.69
N LEU A 27 17.13 2.64 -14.46
CA LEU A 27 17.82 1.93 -15.54
C LEU A 27 17.81 2.70 -16.86
N GLY A 28 17.16 3.88 -16.93
CA GLY A 28 17.06 4.67 -18.16
C GLY A 28 16.14 4.08 -19.22
N ILE A 29 15.21 3.21 -18.83
CA ILE A 29 14.29 2.52 -19.76
C ILE A 29 13.04 3.37 -19.96
N ARG A 30 12.73 3.70 -21.22
CA ARG A 30 11.57 4.51 -21.56
C ARG A 30 10.27 3.72 -21.38
N HIS A 31 9.39 4.19 -20.52
CA HIS A 31 8.16 3.46 -20.20
C HIS A 31 6.97 4.37 -19.94
N LEU A 32 5.78 3.82 -20.15
CA LEU A 32 4.50 4.46 -19.89
C LEU A 32 3.72 3.67 -18.84
N VAL A 33 3.17 4.35 -17.84
CA VAL A 33 2.24 3.79 -16.86
C VAL A 33 0.85 4.35 -17.13
N LEU A 34 -0.12 3.46 -17.34
CA LEU A 34 -1.53 3.80 -17.47
C LEU A 34 -2.25 3.45 -16.17
N GLU A 35 -2.79 4.44 -15.48
CA GLU A 35 -3.56 4.25 -14.24
C GLU A 35 -4.99 4.75 -14.43
N ARG A 36 -5.95 3.93 -14.01
CA ARG A 36 -7.38 4.24 -14.13
C ARG A 36 -7.78 5.41 -13.24
N GLU A 37 -7.25 5.47 -12.01
CA GLU A 37 -7.58 6.52 -11.06
C GLU A 37 -6.69 7.76 -11.27
N ASP A 38 -7.24 8.97 -11.18
CA ASP A 38 -6.46 10.21 -11.30
C ASP A 38 -5.53 10.47 -10.10
N SER A 39 -5.84 9.86 -8.96
CA SER A 39 -5.12 10.07 -7.72
C SER A 39 -4.93 8.76 -6.95
N ILE A 40 -3.97 8.76 -6.03
CA ILE A 40 -3.74 7.63 -5.12
C ILE A 40 -4.98 7.48 -4.24
N THR A 41 -5.54 6.28 -4.20
CA THR A 41 -6.68 5.96 -3.34
C THR A 41 -6.28 6.11 -1.88
N SER A 42 -7.10 6.82 -1.09
CA SER A 42 -6.88 7.02 0.34
C SER A 42 -7.20 5.79 1.20
N ASP A 43 -8.02 4.87 0.66
CA ASP A 43 -8.45 3.68 1.40
C ASP A 43 -7.26 2.72 1.63
N PRO A 44 -6.95 2.41 2.90
CA PRO A 44 -5.87 1.50 3.22
C PRO A 44 -6.24 0.07 2.82
N ARG A 45 -5.44 -0.53 1.92
CA ARG A 45 -5.62 -1.92 1.43
C ARG A 45 -4.52 -2.86 1.90
N GLY A 46 -3.33 -2.32 2.20
CA GLY A 46 -2.19 -2.97 2.83
C GLY A 46 -1.76 -2.20 4.07
N ILE A 47 -1.27 -2.94 5.07
CA ILE A 47 -0.92 -2.39 6.39
C ILE A 47 0.51 -2.72 6.82
N ALA A 48 1.19 -3.65 6.13
CA ALA A 48 2.48 -4.18 6.52
C ALA A 48 3.40 -4.41 5.32
N LEU A 49 4.66 -4.02 5.47
CA LEU A 49 5.79 -4.42 4.63
C LEU A 49 6.65 -5.39 5.44
N ASP A 50 7.08 -6.45 4.79
CA ASP A 50 8.16 -7.30 5.29
C ASP A 50 9.53 -6.73 4.88
N GLU A 51 10.59 -7.43 5.27
CA GLU A 51 11.97 -7.08 4.94
C GLU A 51 12.21 -6.84 3.44
N ASP A 52 11.62 -7.65 2.55
CA ASP A 52 11.80 -7.49 1.11
C ASP A 52 11.02 -6.29 0.57
N GLY A 53 9.83 -6.01 1.11
CA GLY A 53 9.12 -4.76 0.86
C GLY A 53 9.97 -3.53 1.21
N ILE A 54 10.65 -3.55 2.36
CA ILE A 54 11.57 -2.49 2.78
C ILE A 54 12.73 -2.35 1.79
N ARG A 55 13.33 -3.46 1.34
CA ARG A 55 14.43 -3.46 0.35
C ARG A 55 14.00 -2.91 -1.00
N ILE A 56 12.78 -3.16 -1.46
CA ILE A 56 12.28 -2.61 -2.72
C ILE A 56 12.21 -1.08 -2.63
N VAL A 57 11.69 -0.55 -1.53
CA VAL A 57 11.61 0.91 -1.28
C VAL A 57 13.00 1.53 -1.16
N GLN A 58 13.93 0.83 -0.48
CA GLN A 58 15.34 1.20 -0.43
C GLN A 58 15.96 1.24 -1.82
N GLY A 59 15.68 0.21 -2.63
CA GLY A 59 16.17 0.04 -3.99
C GLY A 59 15.75 1.16 -4.93
N VAL A 60 14.61 1.81 -4.69
CA VAL A 60 14.16 3.00 -5.45
C VAL A 60 14.60 4.33 -4.83
N GLY A 61 15.39 4.30 -3.76
CA GLY A 61 15.97 5.49 -3.14
C GLY A 61 15.02 6.25 -2.22
N LYS A 62 13.99 5.58 -1.66
CA LYS A 62 13.01 6.18 -0.74
C LYS A 62 13.12 5.63 0.69
N TYR A 63 14.30 5.14 1.04
CA TYR A 63 14.55 4.50 2.34
C TYR A 63 14.30 5.45 3.51
N GLU A 64 14.72 6.71 3.44
CA GLU A 64 14.51 7.67 4.54
C GLU A 64 13.02 7.96 4.74
N GLN A 65 12.29 8.22 3.64
CA GLN A 65 10.85 8.50 3.67
C GLN A 65 10.05 7.33 4.23
N LEU A 66 10.58 6.12 4.10
CA LEU A 66 9.97 4.93 4.69
C LEU A 66 9.82 5.08 6.22
N PHE A 67 10.82 5.61 6.91
CA PHE A 67 10.83 5.75 8.37
C PHE A 67 10.31 7.11 8.88
N THR A 68 10.13 8.10 8.00
CA THR A 68 9.58 9.41 8.39
C THR A 68 8.09 9.54 8.06
N ASP A 69 7.70 9.18 6.84
CA ASP A 69 6.42 9.56 6.26
C ASP A 69 5.50 8.34 6.09
N VAL A 70 6.10 7.19 5.76
CA VAL A 70 5.36 5.97 5.38
C VAL A 70 4.98 5.13 6.59
N GLY A 71 5.95 4.75 7.43
CA GLY A 71 5.75 3.63 8.34
C GLY A 71 6.63 3.60 9.58
N LYS A 72 6.34 2.65 10.48
CA LYS A 72 7.13 2.37 11.68
C LYS A 72 7.34 0.87 11.84
N ALA A 73 8.48 0.49 12.41
CA ALA A 73 8.76 -0.90 12.73
C ALA A 73 7.66 -1.49 13.61
N MET A 74 7.21 -2.68 13.27
CA MET A 74 6.32 -3.47 14.09
C MET A 74 7.16 -4.40 14.95
N GLY A 75 7.19 -4.14 16.26
CA GLY A 75 8.05 -4.91 17.17
C GLY A 75 7.49 -6.29 17.52
N MET A 76 7.00 -6.43 18.75
CA MET A 76 6.55 -7.72 19.27
C MET A 76 5.15 -8.09 18.77
N PHE A 77 5.04 -9.19 18.02
CA PHE A 77 3.76 -9.81 17.71
C PHE A 77 3.38 -10.79 18.82
N ARG A 78 2.19 -10.61 19.39
CA ARG A 78 1.64 -11.44 20.47
C ARG A 78 0.37 -12.12 19.99
N PHE A 79 0.36 -13.44 20.04
CA PHE A 79 -0.79 -14.25 19.68
C PHE A 79 -1.50 -14.66 20.96
N ILE A 80 -2.76 -14.23 21.09
CA ILE A 80 -3.62 -14.48 22.24
C ILE A 80 -4.87 -15.24 21.79
N ASP A 81 -5.44 -16.05 22.69
CA ASP A 81 -6.68 -16.78 22.41
C ASP A 81 -7.87 -15.81 22.33
N GLY A 82 -8.72 -15.98 21.32
CA GLY A 82 -9.88 -15.12 21.08
C GLY A 82 -10.90 -15.20 22.22
N GLY A 83 -11.62 -14.10 22.47
CA GLY A 83 -12.71 -14.07 23.46
C GLY A 83 -12.30 -14.03 24.92
N ARG A 84 -11.00 -14.16 25.26
CA ARG A 84 -10.50 -14.07 26.65
C ARG A 84 -9.98 -12.68 27.05
N GLY A 85 -10.10 -11.71 26.14
CA GLY A 85 -9.62 -10.34 26.33
C GLY A 85 -8.09 -10.21 26.22
N LEU A 86 -7.58 -8.99 26.44
CA LEU A 86 -6.15 -8.66 26.29
C LEU A 86 -5.30 -8.95 27.55
N HIS A 87 -5.93 -9.47 28.62
CA HIS A 87 -5.28 -9.71 29.91
C HIS A 87 -4.66 -11.11 30.03
N VAL A 88 -4.78 -11.94 29.00
CA VAL A 88 -4.19 -13.28 28.98
C VAL A 88 -2.76 -13.26 28.48
N ASN A 89 -1.94 -14.18 29.00
CA ASN A 89 -0.59 -14.38 28.46
C ASN A 89 -0.69 -14.90 27.01
N PRO A 90 0.13 -14.38 26.09
CA PRO A 90 0.18 -14.88 24.73
C PRO A 90 0.72 -16.31 24.68
N PHE A 91 0.15 -17.15 23.83
CA PHE A 91 0.63 -18.52 23.61
C PHE A 91 1.82 -18.56 22.63
N LEU A 92 2.01 -17.49 21.85
CA LEU A 92 3.16 -17.29 20.97
C LEU A 92 3.54 -15.81 20.96
N GLN A 93 4.84 -15.55 20.99
CA GLN A 93 5.42 -14.22 20.81
C GLN A 93 6.52 -14.29 19.77
N ILE A 94 6.55 -13.30 18.87
CA ILE A 94 7.58 -13.16 17.84
C ILE A 94 8.12 -11.73 17.92
N ASP A 95 9.43 -11.61 18.17
CA ASP A 95 10.11 -10.31 18.19
C ASP A 95 10.62 -9.95 16.80
N ASN A 96 10.03 -8.92 16.18
CA ASN A 96 10.44 -8.42 14.87
C ASN A 96 11.26 -7.12 14.96
N ASN A 97 11.63 -6.66 16.17
CA ASN A 97 12.58 -5.55 16.33
C ASN A 97 14.02 -5.93 16.00
N THR A 98 14.27 -7.22 15.77
CA THR A 98 15.57 -7.73 15.38
C THR A 98 15.89 -7.37 13.93
N ILE A 99 17.16 -7.00 13.70
CA ILE A 99 17.78 -6.95 12.36
C ILE A 99 18.64 -8.19 12.10
N ALA A 100 18.67 -9.13 13.05
CA ALA A 100 19.34 -10.42 12.90
C ALA A 100 18.50 -11.29 11.95
N GLY A 101 18.63 -11.01 10.66
CA GLY A 101 17.91 -11.61 9.54
C GLY A 101 18.74 -11.50 8.26
N GLY A 102 18.19 -11.95 7.13
CA GLY A 102 18.92 -12.04 5.87
C GLY A 102 19.16 -10.71 5.16
N THR A 103 18.42 -9.66 5.53
CA THR A 103 18.40 -8.39 4.80
C THR A 103 18.99 -7.19 5.55
N GLY A 104 19.22 -7.33 6.86
CA GLY A 104 19.64 -6.22 7.73
C GLY A 104 18.53 -5.21 8.06
N HIS A 105 17.28 -5.48 7.68
CA HIS A 105 16.11 -4.67 8.03
C HIS A 105 15.31 -5.28 9.18
N VAL A 106 14.44 -4.48 9.80
CA VAL A 106 13.44 -4.98 10.76
C VAL A 106 12.48 -5.94 10.07
N GLY A 107 12.02 -6.96 10.79
CA GLY A 107 11.20 -8.04 10.21
C GLY A 107 9.92 -7.54 9.55
N PHE A 108 9.26 -6.55 10.18
CA PHE A 108 8.03 -5.97 9.67
C PHE A 108 7.94 -4.47 9.95
N MET A 109 7.28 -3.75 9.04
CA MET A 109 6.96 -2.33 9.18
C MET A 109 5.49 -2.10 8.88
N SER A 110 4.78 -1.39 9.76
CA SER A 110 3.44 -0.88 9.46
C SER A 110 3.56 0.27 8.48
N HIS A 111 2.66 0.40 7.50
CA HIS A 111 2.76 1.48 6.51
C HIS A 111 1.43 2.16 6.21
N LYS A 112 1.52 3.44 5.88
CA LYS A 112 0.49 4.23 5.22
C LYS A 112 0.59 3.98 3.73
N GLN A 113 -0.22 3.07 3.20
CA GLN A 113 -0.19 2.74 1.77
C GLN A 113 -0.25 3.97 0.85
N PRO A 114 -1.10 5.00 1.09
CA PRO A 114 -1.11 6.17 0.22
C PRO A 114 0.24 6.91 0.17
N GLN A 115 0.96 6.98 1.30
CA GLN A 115 2.29 7.60 1.35
C GLN A 115 3.34 6.73 0.68
N LEU A 116 3.30 5.41 0.89
CA LEU A 116 4.17 4.46 0.20
C LEU A 116 4.04 4.59 -1.33
N GLU A 117 2.80 4.58 -1.82
CA GLU A 117 2.52 4.76 -3.25
C GLU A 117 2.99 6.13 -3.74
N LYS A 118 2.75 7.19 -2.97
CA LYS A 118 3.21 8.55 -3.31
C LYS A 118 4.72 8.59 -3.48
N HIS A 119 5.49 8.12 -2.50
CA HIS A 119 6.94 8.14 -2.59
C HIS A 119 7.47 7.24 -3.72
N SER A 120 6.81 6.11 -3.98
CA SER A 120 7.17 5.24 -5.11
C SER A 120 6.91 5.92 -6.45
N ARG A 121 5.77 6.62 -6.61
CA ARG A 121 5.48 7.42 -7.82
C ARG A 121 6.44 8.61 -7.95
N ASP A 122 6.79 9.28 -6.85
CA ASP A 122 7.77 10.37 -6.80
C ASP A 122 9.22 9.90 -7.08
N ALA A 123 9.48 8.59 -7.06
CA ALA A 123 10.78 8.02 -7.42
C ALA A 123 10.94 7.80 -8.94
N MET A 124 9.85 7.93 -9.71
CA MET A 124 9.88 7.84 -11.16
C MET A 124 10.55 9.07 -11.77
N ASP A 125 11.65 8.85 -12.47
CA ASP A 125 12.30 9.89 -13.26
C ASP A 125 11.49 10.18 -14.53
N LYS A 126 10.98 11.42 -14.64
CA LYS A 126 10.16 11.91 -15.75
C LYS A 126 10.91 11.97 -17.09
N LYS A 127 12.24 11.84 -17.09
CA LYS A 127 13.03 11.70 -18.32
C LYS A 127 12.73 10.38 -19.05
N TYR A 128 12.37 9.33 -18.29
CA TYR A 128 12.19 7.98 -18.83
C TYR A 128 10.78 7.44 -18.60
N GLY A 129 10.16 7.76 -17.46
CA GLY A 129 8.83 7.30 -17.08
C GLY A 129 7.77 8.37 -17.28
N GLU A 130 6.65 7.98 -17.87
CA GLU A 130 5.44 8.79 -17.98
C GLU A 130 4.29 8.12 -17.25
N LEU A 131 3.52 8.89 -16.48
CA LEU A 131 2.28 8.42 -15.83
C LEU A 131 1.08 9.17 -16.41
N ARG A 132 0.15 8.41 -16.99
CA ARG A 132 -1.16 8.91 -17.41
C ARG A 132 -2.21 8.39 -16.42
N GLY A 133 -2.64 9.27 -15.50
CA GLY A 133 -3.80 9.05 -14.63
C GLY A 133 -5.11 9.20 -15.41
N GLY A 134 -6.21 8.65 -14.88
CA GLY A 134 -7.50 8.68 -15.56
C GLY A 134 -7.54 7.88 -16.87
N ALA A 135 -6.53 7.02 -17.10
CA ALA A 135 -6.30 6.30 -18.34
C ALA A 135 -6.60 4.81 -18.16
N THR A 136 -7.73 4.37 -18.70
CA THR A 136 -8.19 2.98 -18.60
C THR A 136 -7.75 2.20 -19.83
N MET A 137 -6.93 1.17 -19.66
CA MET A 137 -6.65 0.21 -20.74
C MET A 137 -7.91 -0.57 -21.12
N THR A 138 -8.22 -0.63 -22.40
CA THR A 138 -9.46 -1.24 -22.92
C THR A 138 -9.21 -2.34 -23.94
N LYS A 139 -8.03 -2.37 -24.57
CA LYS A 139 -7.66 -3.44 -25.50
C LYS A 139 -6.15 -3.65 -25.54
N VAL A 140 -5.75 -4.91 -25.68
CA VAL A 140 -4.38 -5.33 -26.00
C VAL A 140 -4.42 -6.25 -27.21
N SER A 141 -3.49 -6.05 -28.13
CA SER A 141 -3.17 -6.98 -29.22
C SER A 141 -1.66 -7.00 -29.42
N GLU A 142 -1.13 -7.97 -30.14
CA GLU A 142 0.30 -8.05 -30.43
C GLU A 142 0.54 -8.52 -31.87
N ASP A 143 1.71 -8.19 -32.39
CA ASP A 143 2.31 -8.82 -33.54
C ASP A 143 3.64 -9.49 -33.12
N ASP A 144 4.45 -9.92 -34.09
CA ASP A 144 5.71 -10.63 -33.82
C ASP A 144 6.78 -9.74 -33.15
N GLU A 145 6.62 -8.41 -33.16
CA GLU A 145 7.62 -7.47 -32.67
C GLU A 145 7.15 -6.64 -31.47
N ASN A 146 5.86 -6.33 -31.37
CA ASN A 146 5.33 -5.35 -30.43
C ASN A 146 3.95 -5.73 -29.87
N VAL A 147 3.69 -5.21 -28.67
CA VAL A 147 2.35 -5.10 -28.10
C VAL A 147 1.73 -3.76 -28.49
N HIS A 148 0.44 -3.79 -28.80
CA HIS A 148 -0.39 -2.64 -29.13
C HIS A 148 -1.45 -2.49 -28.05
N VAL A 149 -1.44 -1.33 -27.41
CA VAL A 149 -2.34 -1.02 -26.29
C VAL A 149 -3.29 0.08 -26.71
N THR A 150 -4.58 -0.16 -26.52
CA THR A 150 -5.60 0.88 -26.62
C THR A 150 -6.09 1.23 -25.22
N TYR A 151 -6.22 2.52 -24.94
CA TYR A 151 -6.71 3.03 -23.69
C TYR A 151 -7.62 4.24 -23.90
N GLN A 152 -8.44 4.53 -22.90
CA GLN A 152 -9.42 5.60 -22.90
C GLN A 152 -9.10 6.57 -21.76
N ILE A 153 -9.13 7.86 -22.03
CA ILE A 153 -9.05 8.93 -21.02
C ILE A 153 -10.48 9.38 -20.68
N ALA A 154 -10.66 10.11 -19.57
CA ALA A 154 -11.94 10.63 -19.09
C ALA A 154 -12.83 11.35 -20.14
N ASP A 155 -12.26 11.88 -21.23
CA ASP A 155 -13.00 12.50 -22.35
C ASP A 155 -13.58 11.49 -23.36
N ALA A 156 -13.48 10.19 -23.06
CA ALA A 156 -13.84 9.07 -23.93
C ALA A 156 -13.09 8.99 -25.25
N LYS A 157 -11.99 9.73 -25.40
CA LYS A 157 -11.13 9.61 -26.56
C LYS A 157 -10.32 8.32 -26.44
N MET A 158 -10.30 7.56 -27.53
CA MET A 158 -9.48 6.36 -27.65
C MET A 158 -8.09 6.75 -28.12
N HIS A 159 -7.09 6.28 -27.38
CA HIS A 159 -5.69 6.44 -27.68
C HIS A 159 -5.06 5.08 -27.93
N ARG A 160 -4.05 5.05 -28.79
CA ARG A 160 -3.33 3.83 -29.13
C ARG A 160 -1.83 4.10 -29.04
N ILE A 161 -1.11 3.16 -28.42
CA ILE A 161 0.34 3.18 -28.29
C ILE A 161 0.89 1.79 -28.60
N ARG A 162 2.15 1.74 -29.02
CA ARG A 162 2.90 0.50 -29.20
C ARG A 162 4.07 0.43 -28.24
N ALA A 163 4.40 -0.78 -27.79
CA ALA A 163 5.57 -1.03 -26.96
C ALA A 163 6.18 -2.41 -27.24
N LYS A 164 7.42 -2.64 -26.81
CA LYS A 164 8.03 -3.98 -26.88
C LYS A 164 7.44 -4.92 -25.84
N PHE A 165 7.12 -4.41 -24.66
CA PHE A 165 6.60 -5.22 -23.56
C PHE A 165 5.41 -4.55 -22.87
N LEU A 166 4.46 -5.39 -22.43
CA LEU A 166 3.35 -5.01 -21.55
C LEU A 166 3.54 -5.69 -20.19
N VAL A 167 3.37 -4.93 -19.11
CA VAL A 167 3.29 -5.46 -17.74
C VAL A 167 1.92 -5.17 -17.14
N GLY A 168 1.21 -6.21 -16.72
CA GLY A 168 -0.04 -6.10 -15.97
C GLY A 168 0.23 -5.96 -14.47
N ALA A 169 0.06 -4.74 -13.92
CA ALA A 169 0.18 -4.40 -12.50
C ALA A 169 -1.15 -3.83 -11.95
N ASP A 170 -2.28 -4.26 -12.51
CA ASP A 170 -3.63 -3.72 -12.35
C ASP A 170 -4.50 -4.51 -11.33
N GLY A 171 -3.82 -5.23 -10.44
CA GLY A 171 -4.41 -5.85 -9.25
C GLY A 171 -5.23 -7.12 -9.50
N LYS A 172 -5.83 -7.66 -8.43
CA LYS A 172 -6.52 -8.97 -8.41
C LYS A 172 -7.61 -9.10 -9.48
N THR A 173 -8.36 -8.01 -9.71
CA THR A 173 -9.46 -7.95 -10.68
C THR A 173 -9.05 -7.36 -12.03
N GLY A 174 -7.74 -7.19 -12.26
CA GLY A 174 -7.15 -6.49 -13.39
C GLY A 174 -7.64 -6.92 -14.76
N PHE A 175 -7.65 -5.95 -15.68
CA PHE A 175 -7.98 -6.07 -17.08
C PHE A 175 -7.00 -6.97 -17.83
N VAL A 176 -5.68 -6.78 -17.63
CA VAL A 176 -4.64 -7.44 -18.45
C VAL A 176 -4.73 -8.97 -18.35
N ARG A 177 -4.85 -9.50 -17.13
CA ARG A 177 -5.00 -10.95 -16.96
C ARG A 177 -6.27 -11.45 -17.64
N LYS A 178 -7.43 -10.88 -17.30
CA LYS A 178 -8.75 -11.37 -17.70
C LYS A 178 -9.02 -11.26 -19.20
N ASN A 179 -8.62 -10.15 -19.82
CA ASN A 179 -9.02 -9.81 -21.18
C ASN A 179 -7.91 -10.06 -22.22
N TYR A 180 -6.72 -10.45 -21.80
CA TYR A 180 -5.61 -10.70 -22.71
C TYR A 180 -4.84 -11.98 -22.37
N LEU A 181 -4.42 -12.20 -21.12
CA LEU A 181 -3.59 -13.37 -20.77
C LEU A 181 -4.40 -14.67 -20.59
N GLU A 182 -5.63 -14.62 -20.08
CA GLU A 182 -6.47 -15.82 -19.86
C GLU A 182 -6.80 -16.52 -21.19
N ALA A 183 -7.08 -15.78 -22.26
CA ALA A 183 -7.28 -16.33 -23.61
C ALA A 183 -6.01 -17.00 -24.19
N LYS A 184 -4.84 -16.71 -23.61
CA LYS A 184 -3.54 -17.31 -23.94
C LYS A 184 -3.14 -18.43 -22.99
N GLY A 185 -4.03 -18.85 -22.09
CA GLY A 185 -3.80 -19.96 -21.16
C GLY A 185 -3.17 -19.57 -19.82
N VAL A 186 -2.99 -18.28 -19.52
CA VAL A 186 -2.54 -17.83 -18.20
C VAL A 186 -3.74 -17.69 -17.27
N LEU A 187 -4.02 -18.73 -16.50
CA LEU A 187 -5.22 -18.82 -15.67
C LEU A 187 -4.89 -18.62 -14.19
N MET A 188 -5.83 -17.99 -13.45
CA MET A 188 -5.75 -17.89 -11.99
C MET A 188 -6.43 -19.10 -11.34
N GLU A 189 -5.65 -20.14 -11.04
CA GLU A 189 -6.14 -21.32 -10.34
C GLU A 189 -6.36 -21.04 -8.84
N LYS A 190 -7.42 -21.61 -8.28
CA LYS A 190 -7.73 -21.52 -6.85
C LYS A 190 -7.41 -22.84 -6.18
N SER A 191 -6.58 -22.82 -5.14
CA SER A 191 -6.39 -23.97 -4.26
C SER A 191 -7.62 -24.12 -3.36
N LEU A 192 -8.31 -25.25 -3.47
CA LEU A 192 -9.43 -25.60 -2.59
C LEU A 192 -9.00 -26.42 -1.36
N LYS A 193 -7.70 -26.70 -1.21
CA LYS A 193 -7.17 -27.54 -0.12
C LYS A 193 -7.39 -26.93 1.27
N PHE A 194 -7.43 -25.61 1.35
CA PHE A 194 -7.67 -24.88 2.59
C PHE A 194 -8.70 -23.79 2.27
N GLN A 195 -9.92 -23.95 2.79
CA GLN A 195 -10.97 -22.96 2.66
C GLN A 195 -11.07 -22.19 3.97
N TYR A 196 -10.77 -20.90 3.90
CA TYR A 196 -11.00 -19.97 4.99
C TYR A 196 -11.83 -18.81 4.43
N GLU A 197 -13.04 -18.67 4.93
CA GLU A 197 -13.93 -17.57 4.62
C GLU A 197 -14.31 -16.88 5.93
N ALA A 198 -14.00 -15.60 6.01
CA ALA A 198 -14.36 -14.75 7.12
C ALA A 198 -14.61 -13.34 6.60
N VAL A 199 -15.59 -12.66 7.19
CA VAL A 199 -15.80 -11.24 6.94
C VAL A 199 -14.81 -10.46 7.78
N TRP A 200 -13.99 -9.65 7.12
CA TRP A 200 -13.07 -8.73 7.75
C TRP A 200 -13.60 -7.32 7.56
N VAL A 201 -13.64 -6.55 8.64
CA VAL A 201 -13.97 -5.12 8.55
C VAL A 201 -12.72 -4.32 8.87
N ALA A 202 -12.27 -3.55 7.89
CA ALA A 202 -11.26 -2.54 8.08
C ALA A 202 -11.94 -1.24 8.49
N LEU A 203 -11.62 -0.71 9.67
CA LEU A 203 -12.20 0.51 10.18
C LEU A 203 -11.10 1.54 10.41
N ASN A 204 -11.36 2.76 9.95
CA ASN A 204 -10.58 3.93 10.31
C ASN A 204 -11.33 4.68 11.42
N TRP A 205 -10.78 4.66 12.64
CA TRP A 205 -11.43 5.25 13.80
C TRP A 205 -10.94 6.68 14.03
N TYR A 206 -11.88 7.58 14.33
CA TYR A 206 -11.57 8.89 14.88
C TYR A 206 -11.61 8.80 16.41
N LEU A 207 -10.46 8.96 17.06
CA LEU A 207 -10.36 9.04 18.52
C LEU A 207 -10.03 10.49 18.91
N ALA A 208 -10.98 11.14 19.58
CA ALA A 208 -10.73 12.42 20.24
C ALA A 208 -10.16 12.17 21.63
N LEU A 209 -9.06 12.84 21.98
CA LEU A 209 -8.53 12.79 23.34
C LEU A 209 -9.56 13.36 24.33
N PRO A 210 -9.63 12.80 25.54
CA PRO A 210 -10.41 13.43 26.59
C PRO A 210 -9.82 14.81 26.88
N THR A 211 -10.70 15.78 27.07
CA THR A 211 -10.37 17.16 27.45
C THR A 211 -11.18 17.54 28.69
N PRO A 212 -10.79 18.55 29.46
CA PRO A 212 -11.62 19.06 30.56
C PRO A 212 -13.04 19.47 30.12
N LYS A 213 -13.26 19.78 28.83
CA LYS A 213 -14.58 20.07 28.29
C LYS A 213 -15.40 18.82 27.99
N THR A 214 -14.77 17.79 27.43
CA THR A 214 -15.47 16.56 27.01
C THR A 214 -15.62 15.55 28.15
N HIS A 215 -14.67 15.56 29.08
CA HIS A 215 -14.59 14.65 30.23
C HIS A 215 -14.23 15.47 31.47
N PRO A 216 -15.15 16.34 31.96
CA PRO A 216 -14.85 17.31 33.03
C PRO A 216 -14.43 16.67 34.34
N GLU A 217 -14.92 15.46 34.62
CA GLU A 217 -14.65 14.74 35.86
C GLU A 217 -13.45 13.78 35.77
N PHE A 218 -12.64 13.88 34.72
CA PHE A 218 -11.52 12.95 34.55
C PHE A 218 -10.43 13.21 35.60
N PRO A 219 -10.08 12.22 36.46
CA PRO A 219 -9.20 12.45 37.61
C PRO A 219 -7.83 13.07 37.30
N PRO A 220 -7.16 12.76 36.16
CA PRO A 220 -5.88 13.40 35.81
C PRO A 220 -5.92 14.93 35.72
N TRP A 221 -7.08 15.54 35.46
CA TRP A 221 -7.19 17.00 35.45
C TRP A 221 -6.89 17.62 36.81
N ASN A 222 -7.31 16.95 37.90
CA ASN A 222 -7.02 17.39 39.27
C ASN A 222 -5.54 17.27 39.62
N LEU A 223 -4.79 16.49 38.84
CA LEU A 223 -3.34 16.33 38.97
C LEU A 223 -2.56 17.26 38.04
N GLY A 224 -3.24 18.14 37.30
CA GLY A 224 -2.62 19.14 36.43
C GLY A 224 -2.21 18.65 35.04
N TYR A 225 -2.64 17.45 34.63
CA TYR A 225 -2.27 16.90 33.32
C TYR A 225 -2.97 17.64 32.18
N SER A 226 -2.26 17.82 31.07
CA SER A 226 -2.85 18.21 29.79
C SER A 226 -3.47 17.00 29.06
N PRO A 227 -4.38 17.22 28.09
CA PRO A 227 -4.89 16.16 27.22
C PRO A 227 -3.80 15.30 26.55
N GLU A 228 -2.69 15.93 26.14
CA GLU A 228 -1.55 15.26 25.52
C GLU A 228 -0.76 14.41 26.53
N GLU A 229 -0.58 14.89 27.76
CA GLU A 229 0.08 14.13 28.82
C GLU A 229 -0.78 12.93 29.25
N VAL A 230 -2.11 13.11 29.29
CA VAL A 230 -3.07 12.02 29.47
C VAL A 230 -2.90 10.97 28.37
N TYR A 231 -2.82 11.36 27.10
CA TYR A 231 -2.57 10.40 26.03
C TYR A 231 -1.31 9.57 26.28
N GLY A 232 -0.22 10.22 26.67
CA GLY A 232 1.04 9.55 26.99
C GLY A 232 0.97 8.60 28.20
N LEU A 233 0.03 8.79 29.12
CA LEU A 233 -0.21 7.88 30.25
C LEU A 233 -0.97 6.61 29.83
N PHE A 234 -1.98 6.74 28.95
CA PHE A 234 -2.87 5.64 28.62
C PHE A 234 -2.43 4.82 27.41
N PHE A 235 -1.72 5.44 26.47
CA PHE A 235 -1.20 4.75 25.29
C PHE A 235 0.29 4.48 25.46
N PRO A 236 0.73 3.21 25.39
CA PRO A 236 2.15 2.87 25.40
C PRO A 236 2.93 3.69 24.36
N ARG A 237 4.21 3.99 24.62
CA ARG A 237 5.06 4.73 23.66
C ARG A 237 5.11 4.09 22.27
N ASP A 238 4.96 2.76 22.21
CA ASP A 238 4.98 1.99 20.98
C ASP A 238 3.58 1.81 20.35
N PHE A 239 2.55 2.40 20.95
CA PHE A 239 1.20 2.41 20.41
C PHE A 239 1.03 3.60 19.46
N ASP A 240 0.90 3.31 18.17
CA ASP A 240 0.91 4.33 17.12
C ASP A 240 -0.35 4.34 16.25
N PHE A 241 -0.75 5.55 15.87
CA PHE A 241 -1.92 5.83 15.05
C PHE A 241 -1.43 6.12 13.63
N VAL A 242 -1.70 5.20 12.69
CA VAL A 242 -1.19 5.28 11.32
C VAL A 242 -2.02 6.26 10.48
N SER A 243 -1.51 7.50 10.31
CA SER A 243 -2.24 8.61 9.66
C SER A 243 -1.52 9.42 8.61
N SER A 244 -2.26 9.91 7.62
CA SER A 244 -1.77 10.67 6.48
C SER A 244 -1.28 12.11 6.77
N ARG A 245 -1.38 12.65 8.00
CA ARG A 245 -1.02 14.05 8.33
C ARG A 245 0.09 14.17 9.41
N PRO A 246 1.00 15.17 9.32
CA PRO A 246 2.05 15.39 10.32
C PRO A 246 1.43 15.76 11.66
N LEU A 247 1.98 15.23 12.76
CA LEU A 247 1.55 15.35 14.17
C LEU A 247 0.64 16.55 14.48
N ARG A 248 -0.61 16.41 14.04
CA ARG A 248 -1.84 16.86 14.64
C ARG A 248 -2.69 15.61 14.58
N ILE A 249 -2.81 14.96 15.75
CA ILE A 249 -3.63 13.79 16.07
C ILE A 249 -4.71 13.59 15.03
N ASN A 250 -4.56 12.62 14.14
CA ASN A 250 -5.59 12.22 13.17
C ASN A 250 -5.25 10.79 12.72
N ASP A 251 -6.25 10.03 12.29
CA ASP A 251 -6.34 8.74 11.57
C ASP A 251 -5.65 7.46 12.15
N LEU A 252 -6.46 6.43 12.38
CA LEU A 252 -6.06 5.06 12.73
C LEU A 252 -6.44 4.09 11.62
N VAL A 253 -5.69 3.00 11.50
CA VAL A 253 -6.15 1.78 10.82
C VAL A 253 -6.11 0.63 11.82
N ARG A 254 -7.25 -0.02 12.08
CA ARG A 254 -7.31 -1.30 12.80
C ARG A 254 -8.11 -2.29 11.97
N MET A 255 -7.49 -3.43 11.63
CA MET A 255 -8.22 -4.60 11.16
C MET A 255 -8.75 -5.35 12.39
N VAL A 256 -10.07 -5.49 12.47
CA VAL A 256 -10.71 -6.34 13.47
C VAL A 256 -11.32 -7.52 12.72
N SER A 257 -10.89 -8.74 13.05
CA SER A 257 -11.65 -9.95 12.76
C SER A 257 -12.48 -10.33 13.97
N GLY A 258 -13.74 -10.66 13.70
CA GLY A 258 -14.65 -11.30 14.64
C GLY A 258 -15.95 -11.61 13.93
N PRO A 259 -16.65 -12.69 14.30
CA PRO A 259 -18.02 -12.89 13.86
C PRO A 259 -18.85 -11.73 14.41
N PHE A 260 -19.40 -10.91 13.51
CA PHE A 260 -20.45 -9.97 13.87
C PHE A 260 -21.72 -10.79 14.06
N SER A 261 -22.08 -11.04 15.32
CA SER A 261 -23.41 -11.54 15.71
C SER A 261 -24.37 -10.37 15.87
#